data_AF-A0A947P320-F1
#
_entry.id   AF-A0A947P320-F1
#
_cell.length_a   1.000
_cell.length_b   1.000
_cell.length_c   1.000
_cell.angle_alpha   90.00
_cell.angle_beta   90.00
_cell.angle_gamma   90.00
#
_symmetry.space_group_name_H-M   'P 1'
#
loop_
_entity.id
_entity.type
_entity.pdbx_description
1 polymer ?
#
loop_
_entity_poly.entity_id
_entity_poly.type
_entity_poly.pdbx_seq_one_letter_code
_entity_poly.pdbx_strand_id
1 'polypeptide(L)'
;MPDPARATDCRSAPRHGIIFKWRAQRTVMTKVARNSPCPCGSGKKHKRCCQQKETDLMQQPLPAGRFRYESGSYGGPSREYFPSIICYKETDNGGWTSHFCLVKPDTGCPDEDSATRIASQHLAAAQSTADAGGGPQGFAMSLRHAGYKNVPDFQVVSGEDS
;
A
#
# COMPACT_ATOMS: atom_id res chain seq x y z
N MET A 1 -52.22 8.78 0.68
CA MET A 1 -52.72 8.89 -0.70
C MET A 1 -52.93 10.38 -0.95
N PRO A 2 -52.19 11.06 -1.85
CA PRO A 2 -51.89 10.67 -3.22
C PRO A 2 -50.40 10.61 -3.61
N ASP A 3 -50.20 10.18 -4.86
CA ASP A 3 -49.05 9.66 -5.61
C ASP A 3 -47.77 10.53 -5.74
N PRO A 4 -46.59 9.89 -5.90
CA PRO A 4 -45.32 10.50 -6.30
C PRO A 4 -45.08 10.37 -7.82
N ALA A 5 -45.34 11.42 -8.59
CA ALA A 5 -44.91 11.48 -9.99
C ALA A 5 -44.54 12.90 -10.41
N ARG A 6 -43.24 13.23 -10.37
CA ARG A 6 -42.64 13.99 -11.48
C ARG A 6 -41.15 13.75 -11.59
N ALA A 7 -40.82 12.99 -12.63
CA ALA A 7 -39.50 12.95 -13.23
C ALA A 7 -39.17 14.32 -13.82
N THR A 8 -37.95 14.79 -13.57
CA THR A 8 -37.27 15.73 -14.47
C THR A 8 -35.93 15.12 -14.81
N ASP A 9 -35.86 14.66 -16.05
CA ASP A 9 -34.66 14.25 -16.77
C ASP A 9 -33.65 15.40 -16.81
N CYS A 10 -32.39 15.10 -16.49
CA CYS A 10 -31.27 15.98 -16.79
C CYS A 10 -30.13 15.17 -17.42
N ARG A 11 -30.36 14.67 -18.65
CA ARG A 11 -29.27 14.30 -19.56
C ARG A 11 -28.71 15.54 -20.24
N SER A 12 -27.50 15.93 -19.87
CA SER A 12 -26.48 16.69 -20.64
C SER A 12 -25.48 17.29 -19.62
N ALA A 13 -24.16 17.17 -19.69
CA ALA A 13 -23.24 16.67 -20.69
C ALA A 13 -21.83 16.45 -20.01
N PRO A 14 -20.69 16.45 -20.72
CA PRO A 14 -19.65 15.44 -20.61
C PRO A 14 -18.58 15.80 -19.58
N ARG A 15 -18.01 14.79 -18.89
CA ARG A 15 -16.68 14.95 -18.31
C ARG A 15 -15.86 13.70 -18.59
N HIS A 16 -14.84 13.89 -19.42
CA HIS A 16 -13.66 13.04 -19.44
C HIS A 16 -13.25 12.76 -18.00
N GLY A 17 -13.52 11.54 -17.56
CA GLY A 17 -13.08 11.00 -16.30
C GLY A 17 -12.63 9.60 -16.61
N ILE A 18 -11.33 9.37 -16.50
CA ILE A 18 -10.78 8.03 -16.47
C ILE A 18 -11.43 7.37 -15.25
N ILE A 19 -12.51 6.63 -15.48
CA ILE A 19 -13.08 5.77 -14.46
C ILE A 19 -12.01 4.73 -14.21
N PHE A 20 -11.21 4.91 -13.17
CA PHE A 20 -10.51 3.80 -12.54
C PHE A 20 -11.61 2.86 -12.04
N LYS A 21 -12.07 1.97 -12.91
CA LYS A 21 -12.88 0.82 -12.53
C LYS A 21 -11.97 0.01 -11.62
N TRP A 22 -12.05 0.31 -10.34
CA TRP A 22 -11.62 -0.56 -9.27
C TRP A 22 -12.38 -1.87 -9.51
N ARG A 23 -11.76 -2.79 -10.25
CA ARG A 23 -12.17 -4.19 -10.22
C ARG A 23 -11.81 -4.65 -8.83
N ALA A 24 -12.68 -4.34 -7.87
CA ALA A 24 -12.89 -5.15 -6.69
C ALA A 24 -13.23 -6.54 -7.20
N GLN A 25 -12.21 -7.32 -7.55
CA GLN A 25 -12.34 -8.75 -7.54
C GLN A 25 -12.58 -9.06 -6.07
N ARG A 26 -13.86 -9.17 -5.69
CA ARG A 26 -14.26 -9.83 -4.46
C ARG A 26 -13.59 -11.19 -4.52
N THR A 27 -12.48 -11.35 -3.81
CA THR A 27 -11.92 -12.65 -3.48
C THR A 27 -12.92 -13.25 -2.52
N VAL A 28 -13.96 -13.85 -3.08
CA VAL A 28 -14.82 -14.76 -2.35
C VAL A 28 -13.87 -15.83 -1.80
N MET A 29 -13.66 -15.87 -0.49
CA MET A 29 -12.92 -16.93 0.21
C MET A 29 -13.72 -18.25 0.16
N THR A 30 -14.28 -18.60 -1.00
CA THR A 30 -14.76 -19.94 -1.26
C THR A 30 -13.55 -20.85 -1.25
N LYS A 31 -13.56 -21.86 -0.38
CA LYS A 31 -12.55 -22.91 -0.30
C LYS A 31 -12.58 -23.73 -1.60
N VAL A 32 -12.01 -23.18 -2.68
CA VAL A 32 -12.05 -23.77 -4.02
C VAL A 32 -11.21 -25.05 -4.00
N ALA A 33 -11.86 -26.18 -4.31
CA ALA A 33 -11.19 -27.45 -4.45
C ALA A 33 -10.11 -27.36 -5.54
N ARG A 34 -8.94 -27.95 -5.29
CA ARG A 34 -7.71 -27.81 -6.12
C ARG A 34 -7.91 -28.17 -7.60
N ASN A 35 -8.90 -29.02 -7.91
CA ASN A 35 -9.18 -29.50 -9.27
C ASN A 35 -10.31 -28.74 -9.98
N SER A 36 -11.02 -27.84 -9.28
CA SER A 36 -12.11 -27.05 -9.83
C SER A 36 -11.61 -25.95 -10.77
N PRO A 37 -12.45 -25.48 -11.72
CA PRO A 37 -12.11 -24.32 -12.54
C PRO A 37 -11.82 -23.09 -11.67
N CYS A 38 -10.79 -22.33 -12.03
CA CYS A 38 -10.37 -21.16 -11.29
C CYS A 38 -11.45 -20.07 -11.30
N PRO A 39 -11.83 -19.47 -10.15
CA PRO A 39 -12.79 -18.38 -10.09
C PRO A 39 -12.27 -17.09 -10.75
N CYS A 40 -10.98 -17.02 -11.06
CA CYS A 40 -10.34 -15.93 -11.79
C CYS A 40 -10.72 -15.85 -13.29
N GLY A 41 -11.59 -16.74 -13.78
CA GLY A 41 -12.05 -16.74 -15.17
C GLY A 41 -11.02 -17.20 -16.19
N SER A 42 -9.85 -17.72 -15.77
CA SER A 42 -8.79 -18.16 -16.67
C SER A 42 -9.03 -19.50 -17.37
N GLY A 43 -10.16 -20.18 -17.11
CA GLY A 43 -10.49 -21.51 -17.68
C GLY A 43 -9.58 -22.67 -17.24
N LYS A 44 -8.55 -22.40 -16.42
CA LYS A 44 -7.58 -23.39 -15.92
C LYS A 44 -8.00 -23.92 -14.54
N LYS A 45 -7.55 -25.14 -14.20
CA LYS A 45 -7.74 -25.74 -12.86
C LYS A 45 -7.06 -24.86 -11.79
N HIS A 46 -7.72 -24.66 -10.65
CA HIS A 46 -7.27 -23.78 -9.56
C HIS A 46 -5.80 -24.04 -9.15
N LYS A 47 -5.40 -25.31 -9.01
CA LYS A 47 -4.02 -25.71 -8.68
C LYS A 47 -2.95 -25.24 -9.67
N ARG A 48 -3.31 -24.98 -10.93
CA ARG A 48 -2.41 -24.52 -12.01
C ARG A 48 -2.61 -23.04 -12.36
N CYS A 49 -3.36 -22.30 -11.55
CA CYS A 49 -3.66 -20.90 -11.80
C CYS A 49 -3.39 -20.04 -10.57
N CYS A 50 -4.40 -19.74 -9.74
CA CYS A 50 -4.21 -18.92 -8.54
C CYS A 50 -3.31 -19.58 -7.50
N GLN A 51 -3.40 -20.90 -7.29
CA GLN A 51 -2.52 -21.59 -6.33
C GLN A 51 -1.06 -21.61 -6.77
N GLN A 52 -0.80 -21.83 -8.07
CA GLN A 52 0.57 -21.74 -8.58
C GLN A 52 1.10 -20.31 -8.51
N LYS A 53 0.28 -19.30 -8.80
CA LYS A 53 0.67 -17.90 -8.61
C LYS A 53 0.96 -17.58 -7.15
N GLU A 54 0.18 -18.10 -6.19
CA GLU A 54 0.45 -17.91 -4.77
C GLU A 54 1.76 -18.60 -4.35
N THR A 55 2.03 -19.79 -4.87
CA THR A 55 3.28 -20.51 -4.62
C THR A 55 4.47 -19.80 -5.26
N ASP A 56 4.31 -19.28 -6.48
CA ASP A 56 5.33 -18.53 -7.21
C ASP A 56 5.62 -17.19 -6.54
N LEU A 57 4.60 -16.46 -6.09
CA LEU A 57 4.76 -15.25 -5.28
C LEU A 57 5.46 -15.53 -3.94
N MET A 58 5.28 -16.72 -3.37
CA MET A 58 5.97 -17.16 -2.15
C MET A 58 7.41 -17.63 -2.42
N GLN A 59 7.69 -18.08 -3.65
CA GLN A 59 9.00 -18.58 -4.10
C GLN A 59 9.83 -17.55 -4.84
N GLN A 60 9.25 -16.41 -5.22
CA GLN A 60 10.03 -15.32 -5.81
C GLN A 60 11.07 -14.90 -4.76
N PRO A 61 12.38 -15.04 -5.07
CA PRO A 61 13.39 -14.39 -4.25
C PRO A 61 13.00 -12.92 -4.25
N LEU A 62 12.85 -12.37 -3.05
CA LEU A 62 12.66 -10.93 -2.90
C LEU A 62 13.69 -10.26 -3.81
N PRO A 63 13.27 -9.31 -4.66
CA PRO A 63 14.19 -8.71 -5.60
C PRO A 63 15.42 -8.29 -4.82
N ALA A 64 16.60 -8.73 -5.27
CA ALA A 64 17.89 -8.44 -4.64
C ALA A 64 18.27 -6.95 -4.78
N GLY A 65 17.27 -6.05 -4.78
CA GLY A 65 17.46 -4.63 -4.62
C GLY A 65 17.59 -4.34 -3.14
N ARG A 66 18.64 -3.63 -2.77
CA ARG A 66 18.78 -3.10 -1.43
C ARG A 66 17.65 -2.09 -1.23
N PHE A 67 16.69 -2.42 -0.37
CA PHE A 67 15.66 -1.47 0.04
C PHE A 67 16.18 -0.67 1.22
N ARG A 68 16.06 0.66 1.13
CA ARG A 68 16.40 1.56 2.23
C ARG A 68 15.12 2.24 2.72
N TYR A 69 14.91 2.22 4.02
CA TYR A 69 13.77 2.86 4.65
C TYR A 69 14.26 4.03 5.48
N GLU A 70 13.60 5.18 5.35
CA GLU A 70 13.89 6.36 6.17
C GLU A 70 12.61 6.83 6.86
N SER A 71 12.74 7.16 8.14
CA SER A 71 11.68 7.77 8.91
C SER A 71 11.55 9.25 8.53
N GLY A 72 10.32 9.73 8.51
CA GLY A 72 10.03 11.12 8.25
C GLY A 72 8.64 11.50 8.73
N SER A 73 8.21 12.68 8.31
CA SER A 73 6.92 13.25 8.65
C SER A 73 6.15 13.58 7.38
N TYR A 74 4.85 13.34 7.39
CA TYR A 74 3.93 13.67 6.31
C TYR A 74 3.00 14.78 6.78
N GLY A 75 3.08 15.95 6.14
CA GLY A 75 2.20 17.08 6.43
C GLY A 75 0.79 16.87 5.86
N GLY A 76 -0.22 16.93 6.72
CA GLY A 76 -1.62 16.92 6.32
C GLY A 76 -2.21 18.31 6.11
N PRO A 77 -3.39 18.41 5.50
CA PRO A 77 -4.07 19.68 5.22
C PRO A 77 -4.46 20.48 6.48
N SER A 78 -4.51 19.85 7.65
CA SER A 78 -4.95 20.45 8.93
C SER A 78 -3.81 21.01 9.79
N ARG A 79 -2.59 21.22 9.25
CA ARG A 79 -1.36 21.50 10.02
C ARG A 79 -0.99 20.41 11.04
N GLU A 80 -1.45 19.19 10.77
CA GLU A 80 -1.08 18.00 11.54
C GLU A 80 0.01 17.23 10.79
N TYR A 81 0.94 16.67 11.56
CA TYR A 81 2.03 15.87 11.04
C TYR A 81 1.76 14.39 11.32
N PHE A 82 1.93 13.56 10.31
CA PHE A 82 1.70 12.12 10.40
C PHE A 82 3.03 11.37 10.29
N PRO A 83 3.27 10.36 11.14
CA PRO A 83 4.46 9.54 11.01
C PRO A 83 4.49 8.89 9.62
N SER A 84 5.61 9.06 8.92
CA SER A 84 5.80 8.49 7.60
C SER A 84 7.13 7.76 7.47
N ILE A 85 7.16 6.77 6.60
CA ILE A 85 8.35 6.00 6.29
C ILE A 85 8.44 5.91 4.77
N ILE A 86 9.49 6.48 4.21
CA ILE A 86 9.78 6.39 2.78
C ILE A 86 10.62 5.15 2.51
N CYS A 87 10.28 4.43 1.45
CA CYS A 87 11.03 3.30 0.94
C CYS A 87 11.72 3.69 -0.36
N TYR A 88 13.05 3.60 -0.38
CA TYR A 88 13.86 3.70 -1.57
C TYR A 88 14.25 2.31 -2.04
N LYS A 89 14.28 2.16 -3.36
CA LYS A 89 14.78 0.98 -4.04
C LYS A 89 16.05 1.37 -4.79
N GLU A 90 17.11 0.58 -4.60
CA GLU A 90 18.30 0.68 -5.44
C GLU A 90 17.95 0.37 -6.90
N THR A 91 18.40 1.22 -7.81
CA THR A 91 18.24 1.09 -9.26
C THR A 91 19.43 0.36 -9.86
N ASP A 92 19.27 -0.19 -11.05
CA ASP A 92 20.33 -0.93 -11.76
C ASP A 92 21.59 -0.07 -12.04
N ASN A 93 21.47 1.26 -11.97
CA ASN A 93 22.57 2.21 -12.14
C ASN A 93 23.27 2.58 -10.81
N GLY A 94 22.92 1.93 -9.69
CA GLY A 94 23.43 2.27 -8.34
C GLY A 94 22.83 3.55 -7.74
N GLY A 95 21.87 4.17 -8.41
CA GLY A 95 21.07 5.27 -7.88
C GLY A 95 19.93 4.77 -6.97
N TRP A 96 19.37 5.65 -6.15
CA TRP A 96 18.22 5.33 -5.29
C TRP A 96 16.97 6.00 -5.85
N THR A 97 15.88 5.23 -6.00
CA THR A 97 14.59 5.78 -6.41
C THR A 97 13.54 5.56 -5.33
N SER A 98 12.73 6.59 -5.06
CA SER A 98 11.62 6.50 -4.12
C SER A 98 10.56 5.55 -4.69
N HIS A 99 10.36 4.41 -4.01
CA HIS A 99 9.48 3.34 -4.50
C HIS A 99 8.05 3.48 -3.95
N PHE A 100 7.91 3.69 -2.64
CA PHE A 100 6.62 3.95 -1.99
C PHE A 100 6.79 4.68 -0.66
N CYS A 101 5.75 5.39 -0.20
CA CYS A 101 5.68 5.98 1.12
C CYS A 101 4.60 5.27 1.97
N LEU A 102 4.91 5.06 3.24
CA LEU A 102 3.99 4.53 4.23
C LEU A 102 3.65 5.65 5.20
N VAL A 103 2.37 5.96 5.36
CA VAL A 103 1.89 6.99 6.30
C VAL A 103 0.99 6.33 7.33
N LYS A 104 1.10 6.75 8.58
CA LYS A 104 0.20 6.33 9.67
C LYS A 104 -0.79 7.46 9.98
N PRO A 105 -1.97 7.48 9.31
CA PRO A 105 -2.95 8.55 9.48
C PRO A 105 -3.67 8.49 10.85
N ASP A 106 -3.59 7.35 11.54
CA ASP A 106 -4.22 7.14 12.84
C ASP A 106 -3.48 7.87 13.99
N THR A 107 -2.38 8.58 13.70
CA THR A 107 -1.58 9.28 14.71
C THR A 107 -1.20 10.66 14.19
N GLY A 108 -2.11 11.62 14.36
CA GLY A 108 -1.84 13.03 14.13
C GLY A 108 -0.99 13.59 15.27
N CYS A 109 0.15 14.17 14.94
CA CYS A 109 1.03 14.88 15.86
C CYS A 109 0.95 16.38 15.59
N PRO A 110 1.08 17.21 16.63
CA PRO A 110 1.15 18.67 16.47
C PRO A 110 2.48 19.14 15.84
N ASP A 111 3.55 18.36 15.99
CA ASP A 111 4.91 18.72 15.55
C ASP A 111 5.53 17.66 14.63
N GLU A 112 6.40 18.12 13.72
CA GLU A 112 7.15 17.26 12.79
C GLU A 112 8.08 16.29 13.53
N ASP A 113 8.82 16.77 14.53
CA ASP A 113 9.71 15.96 15.37
C ASP A 113 8.98 14.80 16.05
N SER A 114 7.77 15.06 16.54
CA SER A 114 6.94 14.04 17.20
C SER A 114 6.53 12.95 16.22
N ALA A 115 6.12 13.32 15.00
CA ALA A 115 5.80 12.37 13.94
C ALA A 115 7.04 11.55 13.51
N THR A 116 8.18 12.20 13.32
CA THR A 116 9.44 11.54 12.94
C THR A 116 9.95 10.59 14.02
N ARG A 117 9.84 10.96 15.31
CA ARG A 117 10.21 10.07 16.43
C ARG A 117 9.35 8.81 16.47
N ILE A 118 8.05 8.94 16.29
CA ILE A 118 7.13 7.81 16.23
C ILE A 118 7.49 6.91 15.04
N ALA A 119 7.69 7.48 13.86
CA ALA A 119 8.11 6.74 12.67
C ALA A 119 9.45 6.00 12.88
N SER A 120 10.42 6.65 13.50
CA SER A 120 11.73 6.08 13.80
C SER A 120 11.62 4.91 14.79
N GLN A 121 10.78 5.03 15.82
CA GLN A 121 10.55 3.96 16.79
C GLN A 121 9.89 2.74 16.14
N HIS A 122 8.88 2.94 15.29
CA HIS A 122 8.24 1.84 14.55
C HIS A 122 9.19 1.19 13.55
N LEU A 123 10.03 2.00 12.88
CA LEU A 123 11.03 1.49 11.95
C LEU A 123 12.08 0.65 12.67
N ALA A 124 12.60 1.11 13.81
CA ALA A 124 13.54 0.36 14.64
C ALA A 124 12.94 -0.95 15.17
N ALA A 125 11.67 -0.93 15.58
CA ALA A 125 10.95 -2.14 16.01
C ALA A 125 10.77 -3.14 14.85
N ALA A 126 10.45 -2.64 13.66
CA ALA A 126 10.33 -3.45 12.46
C ALA A 126 11.68 -4.07 12.05
N GLN A 127 12.78 -3.30 12.11
CA GLN A 127 14.14 -3.79 11.88
C GLN A 127 14.53 -4.87 12.89
N SER A 128 14.30 -4.62 14.18
CA SER A 128 14.56 -5.60 15.24
C SER A 128 13.78 -6.90 15.03
N THR A 129 12.54 -6.82 14.51
CA THR A 129 11.74 -8.01 14.16
C THR A 129 12.36 -8.77 12.97
N ALA A 130 12.93 -8.05 12.01
CA ALA A 130 13.62 -8.64 10.87
C ALA A 130 14.90 -9.37 11.29
N ASP A 131 15.72 -8.71 12.12
CA ASP A 131 16.98 -9.23 12.66
C ASP A 131 16.78 -10.45 13.57
N ALA A 132 15.65 -10.50 14.29
CA ALA A 132 15.26 -11.64 15.11
C ALA A 132 14.84 -12.90 14.30
N GLY A 133 15.01 -12.89 12.98
CA GLY A 133 14.70 -14.03 12.10
C GLY A 133 13.34 -13.95 11.41
N GLY A 134 12.58 -12.87 11.61
CA GLY A 134 11.36 -12.61 10.83
C GLY A 134 11.66 -12.16 9.39
N GLY A 135 12.90 -11.77 9.12
CA GLY A 135 13.34 -11.30 7.82
C GLY A 135 12.52 -10.10 7.31
N PRO A 136 12.55 -9.82 6.01
CA PRO A 136 11.83 -8.70 5.39
C PRO A 136 10.29 -8.83 5.48
N GLN A 137 9.78 -10.05 5.66
CA GLN A 137 8.35 -10.30 5.91
C GLN A 137 7.94 -9.83 7.31
N GLY A 138 8.75 -10.14 8.34
CA GLY A 138 8.55 -9.67 9.71
C GLY A 138 8.57 -8.14 9.80
N PHE A 139 9.53 -7.51 9.13
CA PHE A 139 9.57 -6.05 8.96
C PHE A 139 8.25 -5.48 8.42
N ALA A 140 7.78 -6.01 7.29
CA ALA A 140 6.57 -5.53 6.63
C ALA A 140 5.31 -5.75 7.48
N MET A 141 5.23 -6.86 8.21
CA MET A 141 4.11 -7.16 9.11
C MET A 141 4.09 -6.22 10.32
N SER A 142 5.24 -5.89 10.91
CA SER A 142 5.33 -4.95 12.02
C SER A 142 4.80 -3.56 11.65
N LEU A 143 5.14 -3.04 10.47
CA LEU A 143 4.61 -1.77 9.99
C LEU A 143 3.11 -1.82 9.68
N ARG A 144 2.61 -2.92 9.10
CA ARG A 144 1.18 -3.09 8.85
C ARG A 144 0.37 -3.15 10.15
N HIS A 145 0.85 -3.88 11.15
CA HIS A 145 0.21 -3.94 12.47
C HIS A 145 0.23 -2.60 13.20
N ALA A 146 1.28 -1.80 12.99
CA ALA A 146 1.32 -0.43 13.48
C ALA A 146 0.33 0.50 12.76
N GLY A 147 -0.33 0.06 11.68
CA GLY A 147 -1.37 0.83 10.98
C GLY A 147 -0.84 1.71 9.84
N TYR A 148 0.38 1.45 9.35
CA TYR A 148 0.92 2.17 8.20
C TYR A 148 0.17 1.78 6.92
N LYS A 149 -0.21 2.79 6.14
CA LYS A 149 -0.92 2.64 4.86
C LYS A 149 -0.02 3.13 3.73
N ASN A 150 -0.07 2.41 2.61
CA ASN A 150 0.71 2.75 1.43
C ASN A 150 0.10 3.92 0.66
N VAL A 151 0.93 4.91 0.34
CA VAL A 151 0.58 6.07 -0.49
C VAL A 151 1.43 5.98 -1.77
N PRO A 152 0.83 5.59 -2.91
CA PRO A 152 1.57 5.37 -4.16
C PRO A 152 1.89 6.65 -4.94
N ASP A 153 1.30 7.80 -4.58
CA ASP A 153 1.46 9.09 -5.27
C ASP A 153 1.88 10.16 -4.26
N PHE A 154 3.12 10.08 -3.79
CA PHE A 154 3.66 11.00 -2.79
C PHE A 154 4.76 11.86 -3.40
N GLN A 155 4.79 13.13 -3.01
CA GLN A 155 5.90 14.02 -3.31
C GLN A 155 6.84 14.08 -2.11
N VAL A 156 8.10 13.73 -2.33
CA VAL A 156 9.15 13.89 -1.32
C VAL A 156 9.58 15.35 -1.36
N VAL A 157 9.22 16.09 -0.33
CA VAL A 157 9.77 17.44 -0.10
C VAL A 157 10.96 17.25 0.83
N SER A 158 12.13 16.97 0.25
CA SER A 158 13.40 17.10 0.97
C SER A 158 13.71 18.59 1.03
N GLY A 159 13.82 19.15 2.24
CA GLY A 159 14.14 20.56 2.43
C GLY A 159 15.57 20.90 1.99
N GLU A 160 15.80 21.02 0.70
CA GLU A 160 16.93 21.74 0.09
C GLU A 160 16.33 22.83 -0.81
N ASP A 161 16.04 23.99 -0.22
CA ASP A 161 16.31 25.32 -0.77
C ASP A 161 15.83 26.37 0.26
N SER A 162 16.77 26.92 1.04
CA SER A 162 16.64 28.29 1.56
C SER A 162 18.00 28.86 1.93
#